data_AF-A0A2T0QUV7-F1
#
_entry.id   AF-A0A2T0QUV7-F1
#
_cell.length_a   1.000
_cell.length_b   1.000
_cell.length_c   1.000
_cell.angle_alpha   90.00
_cell.angle_beta   90.00
_cell.angle_gamma   90.00
#
_symmetry.space_group_name_H-M   'P 1'
#
loop_
_entity.id
_entity.type
_entity.pdbx_description
1 polymer ?
#
loop_
_entity_poly.entity_id
_entity_poly.type
_entity_poly.pdbx_seq_one_letter_code
_entity_poly.pdbx_strand_id
1 'polypeptide(L)'
;MGSVRALGTASLRVNNPNPHRRTPQLLLETDEGIAWRLLADLHPLEAGPGANLHSLILSTSGQTLLGLIPADGENTADGRRYTPNEEEQLALIDVATGRQRMTPCIRRGRSQTLHYSLAPNEQDLAVVIDESAVENRSITLSILRGPDLTVSVQRVFDNTYMGYFRQRDTQPQWSPDGRFLALSVCPVGASVEALLVVDGCVHQSGVRPGR
;
A
#
# COMPACT_ATOMS: atom_id res chain seq x y z
N MET A 1 22.03 -17.17 -0.05
CA MET A 1 20.78 -17.35 -0.81
C MET A 1 20.92 -16.55 -2.08
N GLY A 2 20.47 -17.09 -3.22
CA GLY A 2 20.49 -16.39 -4.49
C GLY A 2 19.70 -15.08 -4.46
N SER A 3 19.93 -14.18 -5.41
CA SER A 3 19.14 -12.96 -5.50
C SER A 3 17.77 -13.33 -6.07
N VAL A 4 16.69 -12.97 -5.36
CA VAL A 4 15.32 -13.13 -5.86
C VAL A 4 14.72 -11.74 -5.97
N ARG A 5 14.18 -11.40 -7.13
CA ARG A 5 13.53 -10.12 -7.38
C ARG A 5 12.22 -10.34 -8.11
N ALA A 6 11.14 -9.70 -7.68
CA ALA A 6 9.93 -9.63 -8.49
C ALA A 6 10.10 -8.56 -9.58
N LEU A 7 9.72 -8.91 -10.80
CA LEU A 7 9.70 -8.04 -11.97
C LEU A 7 8.29 -7.52 -12.26
N GLY A 8 7.26 -8.19 -11.75
CA GLY A 8 5.88 -7.80 -11.93
C GLY A 8 4.91 -8.68 -11.16
N THR A 9 3.67 -8.21 -11.05
CA THR A 9 2.56 -8.93 -10.44
C THR A 9 1.46 -9.13 -11.46
N ALA A 10 0.78 -10.27 -11.40
CA ALA A 10 -0.40 -10.53 -12.21
C ALA A 10 -1.46 -11.26 -11.39
N SER A 11 -2.73 -10.98 -11.65
CA SER A 11 -3.85 -11.72 -11.08
C SER A 11 -4.46 -12.61 -12.15
N LEU A 12 -4.06 -13.89 -12.15
CA LEU A 12 -4.43 -14.86 -13.19
C LEU A 12 -5.41 -15.90 -12.65
N ARG A 13 -6.16 -16.57 -13.54
CA ARG A 13 -7.04 -17.71 -13.18
C ARG A 13 -6.36 -19.07 -13.39
N VAL A 14 -5.13 -19.06 -13.92
CA VAL A 14 -4.39 -20.28 -14.27
C VAL A 14 -3.78 -20.89 -13.00
N ASN A 15 -3.79 -22.22 -12.91
CA ASN A 15 -3.28 -22.98 -11.76
C ASN A 15 -3.97 -22.66 -10.42
N ASN A 16 -5.21 -22.17 -10.47
CA ASN A 16 -6.04 -22.02 -9.27
C ASN A 16 -6.98 -23.23 -9.13
N PRO A 17 -7.01 -23.95 -7.99
CA PRO A 17 -7.99 -24.99 -7.74
C PRO A 17 -9.44 -24.48 -7.79
N ASN A 18 -9.66 -23.16 -7.64
CA ASN A 18 -10.94 -22.50 -7.85
C ASN A 18 -10.90 -21.62 -9.12
N PRO A 19 -11.52 -22.05 -10.26
CA PRO A 19 -11.45 -21.32 -11.53
C PRO A 19 -12.16 -19.95 -11.51
N HIS A 20 -12.97 -19.67 -10.49
CA HIS A 20 -13.66 -18.39 -10.34
C HIS A 20 -12.82 -17.35 -9.60
N ARG A 21 -11.78 -17.77 -8.87
CA ARG A 21 -10.92 -16.87 -8.09
C ARG A 21 -9.66 -16.54 -8.91
N ARG A 22 -9.22 -15.29 -8.86
CA ARG A 22 -7.90 -14.92 -9.39
C ARG A 22 -6.87 -15.18 -8.29
N THR A 23 -5.75 -15.79 -8.64
CA THR A 23 -4.59 -15.93 -7.76
C THR A 23 -3.55 -14.88 -8.12
N PRO A 24 -3.00 -14.17 -7.12
CA PRO A 24 -1.83 -13.33 -7.35
C PRO A 24 -0.63 -14.22 -7.70
N GLN A 25 0.04 -13.87 -8.78
CA GLN A 25 1.27 -14.48 -9.27
C GLN A 25 2.33 -13.41 -9.40
N LEU A 26 3.57 -13.79 -9.14
CA LEU A 26 4.74 -12.95 -9.34
C LEU A 26 5.55 -13.47 -10.51
N LEU A 27 6.00 -12.55 -11.37
CA LEU A 27 7.08 -12.81 -12.30
C LEU A 27 8.37 -12.56 -11.53
N LEU A 28 9.15 -13.60 -11.28
CA LEU A 28 10.38 -13.53 -10.49
C LEU A 28 11.60 -13.71 -11.39
N GLU A 29 12.63 -12.93 -11.11
CA GLU A 29 14.00 -13.15 -11.55
C GLU A 29 14.76 -13.84 -10.40
N THR A 30 15.34 -14.99 -10.68
CA THR A 30 16.18 -15.76 -9.76
C THR A 30 17.50 -16.13 -10.44
N ASP A 31 18.43 -16.70 -9.68
CA ASP A 31 19.68 -17.27 -10.23
C ASP A 31 19.43 -18.36 -11.30
N GLU A 32 18.23 -18.97 -11.33
CA GLU A 32 17.81 -19.99 -12.31
C GLU A 32 17.12 -19.39 -13.55
N GLY A 33 16.88 -18.07 -13.56
CA GLY A 33 16.23 -17.34 -14.64
C GLY A 33 14.87 -16.74 -14.24
N ILE A 34 14.04 -16.44 -15.24
CA ILE A 34 12.75 -15.77 -15.03
C ILE A 34 11.63 -16.81 -14.99
N ALA A 35 10.81 -16.79 -13.94
CA ALA A 35 9.71 -17.73 -13.76
C ALA A 35 8.48 -17.10 -13.10
N TRP A 36 7.30 -17.61 -13.43
CA TRP A 36 6.07 -17.30 -12.70
C TRP A 36 5.96 -18.18 -11.46
N ARG A 37 5.62 -17.58 -10.32
CA ARG A 37 5.32 -18.29 -9.05
C ARG A 37 3.98 -17.82 -8.49
N LEU A 38 3.21 -18.73 -7.90
CA LEU A 38 2.06 -18.31 -7.10
C LEU A 38 2.60 -17.58 -5.88
N LEU A 39 1.94 -16.51 -5.47
CA LEU A 39 2.34 -15.81 -4.25
C LEU A 39 2.27 -16.72 -3.01
N ALA A 40 1.36 -17.70 -3.02
CA ALA A 40 1.25 -18.70 -1.97
C ALA A 40 2.43 -19.69 -1.92
N ASP A 41 3.21 -19.81 -3.01
CA ASP A 41 4.40 -20.66 -3.06
C ASP A 41 5.60 -19.99 -2.37
N LEU A 42 5.56 -18.67 -2.18
CA LEU A 42 6.65 -17.87 -1.61
C LEU A 42 6.70 -17.98 -0.08
N HIS A 43 6.78 -19.21 0.42
CA HIS A 43 6.44 -19.61 1.78
C HIS A 43 4.95 -19.47 2.11
N PRO A 44 4.37 -20.41 2.90
CA PRO A 44 3.04 -20.23 3.43
C PRO A 44 3.06 -18.97 4.28
N LEU A 45 2.42 -17.92 3.78
CA LEU A 45 2.17 -16.70 4.53
C LEU A 45 1.68 -17.13 5.91
N GLU A 46 2.32 -16.65 6.98
CA GLU A 46 1.95 -17.04 8.35
C GLU A 46 0.47 -16.75 8.66
N ALA A 47 -0.15 -15.84 7.89
CA ALA A 47 -1.58 -15.55 7.85
C ALA A 47 -2.47 -16.71 7.33
N GLY A 48 -1.90 -17.88 7.04
CA GLY A 48 -2.60 -19.07 6.60
C GLY A 48 -2.93 -19.09 5.10
N PRO A 49 -3.19 -20.28 4.53
CA PRO A 49 -3.55 -20.47 3.13
C PRO A 49 -4.91 -19.83 2.85
N GLY A 50 -4.92 -18.56 2.42
CA GLY A 50 -6.18 -17.91 2.02
C GLY A 50 -6.20 -16.40 2.07
N ALA A 51 -5.23 -15.75 2.74
CA ALA A 51 -5.21 -14.30 2.92
C ALA A 51 -5.48 -13.62 1.57
N ASN A 52 -6.67 -13.01 1.44
CA ASN A 52 -7.08 -12.30 0.26
C ASN A 52 -6.26 -11.01 0.18
N LEU A 53 -5.09 -11.11 -0.43
CA LEU A 53 -4.28 -9.93 -0.73
C LEU A 53 -5.01 -9.11 -1.79
N HIS A 54 -5.53 -7.97 -1.36
CA HIS A 54 -6.12 -6.98 -2.24
C HIS A 54 -5.04 -5.98 -2.64
N SER A 55 -4.96 -5.70 -3.96
CA SER A 55 -4.04 -4.71 -4.53
C SER A 55 -2.57 -4.94 -4.16
N LEU A 56 -1.82 -5.57 -5.06
CA LEU A 56 -0.38 -5.76 -4.89
C LEU A 56 0.36 -4.64 -5.62
N ILE A 57 1.16 -3.88 -4.88
CA ILE A 57 2.13 -2.94 -5.44
C ILE A 57 3.52 -3.51 -5.23
N LEU A 58 4.30 -3.49 -6.31
CA LEU A 58 5.68 -3.91 -6.28
C LEU A 58 6.58 -2.69 -6.05
N SER A 59 7.54 -2.83 -5.15
CA SER A 59 8.59 -1.84 -4.95
C SER A 59 9.51 -1.70 -6.16
N THR A 60 10.24 -0.59 -6.27
CA THR A 60 11.11 -0.32 -7.42
C THR A 60 12.25 -1.33 -7.54
N SER A 61 12.83 -1.78 -6.42
CA SER A 61 13.84 -2.84 -6.43
C SER A 61 13.24 -4.22 -6.68
N GLY A 62 11.93 -4.37 -6.59
CA GLY A 62 11.24 -5.64 -6.69
C GLY A 62 11.47 -6.59 -5.51
N GLN A 63 12.10 -6.12 -4.43
CA GLN A 63 12.38 -6.91 -3.23
C GLN A 63 11.20 -6.91 -2.24
N THR A 64 10.40 -5.85 -2.28
CA THR A 64 9.25 -5.67 -1.40
C THR A 64 7.96 -5.66 -2.20
N LEU A 65 6.96 -6.40 -1.74
CA LEU A 65 5.57 -6.24 -2.14
C LEU A 65 4.79 -5.52 -1.05
N LEU A 66 3.82 -4.73 -1.47
CA LEU A 66 2.88 -4.07 -0.60
C LEU A 66 1.48 -4.58 -0.94
N GLY A 67 0.73 -5.00 0.07
CA GLY A 67 -0.62 -5.54 -0.11
C GLY A 67 -1.55 -5.18 1.03
N LEU A 68 -2.86 -5.18 0.74
CA LEU A 68 -3.89 -5.02 1.76
C LEU A 68 -4.40 -6.39 2.21
N ILE A 69 -4.51 -6.57 3.51
CA ILE A 69 -5.00 -7.78 4.18
C ILE A 69 -6.15 -7.37 5.11
N PRO A 70 -7.21 -8.17 5.27
CA PRO A 70 -8.21 -7.97 6.32
C PRO A 70 -7.56 -7.94 7.72
N ALA A 71 -7.92 -6.96 8.54
CA ALA A 71 -7.28 -6.70 9.84
C ALA A 71 -7.67 -7.72 10.92
N ASP A 72 -8.82 -8.37 10.79
CA ASP A 72 -9.30 -9.41 11.69
C ASP A 72 -8.65 -10.77 11.45
N GLY A 73 -7.92 -10.94 10.34
CA GLY A 73 -7.27 -12.20 9.99
C GLY A 73 -8.25 -13.36 9.77
N GLU A 74 -9.57 -13.11 9.81
CA GLU A 74 -10.58 -14.11 9.54
C GLU A 74 -10.59 -14.39 8.04
N ASN A 75 -9.87 -15.45 7.68
CA ASN A 75 -10.02 -16.06 6.37
C ASN A 75 -11.48 -16.48 6.21
N THR A 76 -12.25 -15.74 5.42
CA THR A 76 -13.55 -16.19 4.92
C THR A 76 -13.32 -17.31 3.90
N ALA A 77 -12.85 -18.46 4.38
CA ALA A 77 -12.62 -19.68 3.61
C ALA A 77 -13.90 -20.14 2.86
N ASP A 78 -15.07 -19.70 3.34
CA ASP A 78 -16.38 -19.96 2.76
C ASP A 78 -16.64 -19.28 1.40
N GLY A 79 -15.68 -18.52 0.86
CA GLY A 79 -15.88 -17.84 -0.43
C GLY A 79 -17.02 -16.82 -0.41
N ARG A 80 -17.43 -16.37 0.79
CA ARG A 80 -18.32 -15.22 0.92
C ARG A 80 -17.68 -14.05 0.21
N ARG A 81 -18.50 -13.31 -0.56
CA ARG A 81 -18.05 -12.09 -1.23
C ARG A 81 -17.43 -11.18 -0.18
N TYR A 82 -16.19 -10.77 -0.43
CA TYR A 82 -15.52 -9.66 0.25
C TYR A 82 -16.56 -8.59 0.57
N THR A 83 -16.81 -8.38 1.86
CA THR A 83 -17.65 -7.27 2.26
C THR A 83 -16.73 -6.07 2.37
N PRO A 84 -17.00 -4.95 1.66
CA PRO A 84 -16.20 -3.72 1.78
C PRO A 84 -16.31 -3.05 3.17
N ASN A 85 -16.78 -3.79 4.17
CA ASN A 85 -17.06 -3.35 5.53
C ASN A 85 -16.00 -3.80 6.54
N GLU A 86 -15.07 -4.66 6.14
CA GLU A 86 -13.98 -5.16 6.98
C GLU A 86 -12.84 -4.13 7.04
N GLU A 87 -12.26 -3.96 8.22
CA GLU A 87 -11.05 -3.13 8.37
C GLU A 87 -9.92 -3.78 7.57
N GLU A 88 -9.22 -3.01 6.76
CA GLU A 88 -8.03 -3.48 6.05
C GLU A 88 -6.76 -2.91 6.67
N GLN A 89 -5.73 -3.73 6.71
CA GLN A 89 -4.39 -3.39 7.16
C GLN A 89 -3.40 -3.58 6.02
N LEU A 90 -2.46 -2.65 5.93
CA LEU A 90 -1.39 -2.71 4.93
C LEU A 90 -0.25 -3.59 5.44
N ALA A 91 0.26 -4.45 4.57
CA ALA A 91 1.34 -5.38 4.87
C ALA A 91 2.45 -5.25 3.82
N LEU A 92 3.70 -5.25 4.30
CA LEU A 92 4.88 -5.39 3.45
C LEU A 92 5.30 -6.85 3.44
N ILE A 93 5.60 -7.38 2.27
CA ILE A 93 5.98 -8.77 2.06
C ILE A 93 7.35 -8.77 1.41
N ASP A 94 8.33 -9.37 2.08
CA ASP A 94 9.65 -9.60 1.50
C ASP A 94 9.54 -10.69 0.43
N VAL A 95 9.94 -10.39 -0.80
CA VAL A 95 9.73 -11.27 -1.96
C VAL A 95 10.61 -12.52 -1.88
N ALA A 96 11.81 -12.40 -1.32
CA ALA A 96 12.74 -13.52 -1.21
C ALA A 96 12.31 -14.55 -0.16
N THR A 97 11.75 -14.08 0.96
CA THR A 97 11.46 -14.89 2.14
C THR A 97 9.98 -15.13 2.40
N GLY A 98 9.09 -14.36 1.75
CA GLY A 98 7.66 -14.37 2.03
C GLY A 98 7.26 -13.73 3.37
N ARG A 99 8.23 -13.25 4.15
CA ARG A 99 7.97 -12.70 5.47
C ARG A 99 7.13 -11.45 5.37
N GLN A 100 6.08 -11.40 6.19
CA GLN A 100 5.17 -10.27 6.25
C GLN A 100 5.53 -9.35 7.41
N ARG A 101 5.40 -8.05 7.20
CA ARG A 101 5.46 -7.01 8.22
C ARG A 101 4.19 -6.18 8.15
N MET A 102 3.36 -6.28 9.18
CA MET A 102 2.11 -5.54 9.28
C MET A 102 2.37 -4.09 9.71
N THR A 103 1.67 -3.14 9.09
CA THR A 103 1.75 -1.73 9.50
C THR A 103 0.88 -1.48 10.73
N PRO A 104 1.40 -0.92 11.84
CA PRO A 104 0.66 -0.91 13.11
C PRO A 104 -0.53 0.06 13.15
N CYS A 105 -0.58 1.06 12.26
CA CYS A 105 -1.42 2.25 12.47
C CYS A 105 -2.36 2.59 11.31
N ILE A 106 -2.46 1.75 10.29
CA ILE A 106 -3.26 2.07 9.09
C ILE A 106 -4.41 1.10 9.01
N ARG A 107 -5.58 1.60 9.43
CA ARG A 107 -6.88 0.96 9.24
C ARG A 107 -7.75 1.94 8.48
N ARG A 108 -8.47 1.45 7.47
CA ARG A 108 -9.48 2.26 6.78
C ARG A 108 -10.88 1.83 7.20
N GLY A 109 -11.73 2.81 7.45
CA GLY A 109 -13.16 2.63 7.65
C GLY A 109 -13.92 2.42 6.33
N ARG A 110 -15.22 2.14 6.44
CA ARG A 110 -16.09 1.74 5.31
C ARG A 110 -16.21 2.78 4.19
N SER A 111 -16.18 4.06 4.56
CA SER A 111 -16.29 5.20 3.64
C SER A 111 -14.92 5.71 3.18
N GLN A 112 -13.84 5.07 3.61
CA GLN A 112 -12.49 5.54 3.36
C GLN A 112 -11.85 4.78 2.21
N THR A 113 -11.21 5.54 1.32
CA THR A 113 -10.31 4.99 0.30
C THR A 113 -8.88 5.10 0.79
N LEU A 114 -8.07 4.09 0.50
CA LEU A 114 -6.66 4.07 0.87
C LEU A 114 -5.80 4.15 -0.39
N HIS A 115 -4.93 5.14 -0.43
CA HIS A 115 -3.89 5.28 -1.43
C HIS A 115 -2.54 5.18 -0.73
N TYR A 116 -1.54 4.63 -1.40
CA TYR A 116 -0.23 4.46 -0.80
C TYR A 116 0.85 4.40 -1.86
N SER A 117 2.08 4.68 -1.45
CA SER A 117 3.24 4.64 -2.32
C SER A 117 4.52 4.46 -1.52
N LEU A 118 5.34 3.50 -1.94
CA LEU A 118 6.64 3.23 -1.34
C LEU A 118 7.69 4.15 -1.97
N ALA A 119 8.51 4.78 -1.14
CA ALA A 119 9.59 5.63 -1.61
C ALA A 119 10.67 4.80 -2.33
N PRO A 120 11.50 5.42 -3.18
CA PRO A 120 12.59 4.72 -3.88
C PRO A 120 13.61 4.05 -2.96
N ASN A 121 13.74 4.48 -1.71
CA ASN A 121 14.61 3.88 -0.71
C ASN A 121 14.01 2.64 -0.02
N GLU A 122 12.73 2.34 -0.26
CA GLU A 122 11.95 1.24 0.33
C GLU A 122 11.84 1.24 1.86
N GLN A 123 12.22 2.35 2.48
CA GLN A 123 12.17 2.55 3.93
C GLN A 123 11.07 3.52 4.33
N ASP A 124 10.62 4.35 3.38
CA ASP A 124 9.55 5.31 3.60
C ASP A 124 8.30 4.89 2.82
N LEU A 125 7.15 5.00 3.46
CA LEU A 125 5.85 4.66 2.91
C LEU A 125 4.91 5.84 3.13
N ALA A 126 4.40 6.41 2.05
CA ALA A 126 3.32 7.37 2.10
C ALA A 126 1.99 6.63 2.05
N VAL A 127 1.07 7.01 2.93
CA VAL A 127 -0.30 6.50 2.96
C VAL A 127 -1.26 7.66 3.09
N VAL A 128 -2.29 7.65 2.24
CA VAL A 128 -3.35 8.65 2.22
C VAL A 128 -4.67 7.92 2.45
N ILE A 129 -5.36 8.29 3.52
CA ILE A 129 -6.73 7.88 3.79
C ILE A 129 -7.63 9.02 3.33
N ASP A 130 -8.44 8.76 2.31
CA ASP A 130 -9.45 9.69 1.80
C ASP A 130 -10.81 9.34 2.38
N GLU A 131 -11.32 10.20 3.25
CA GLU A 131 -12.67 10.09 3.79
C GLU A 131 -13.63 10.87 2.90
N SER A 132 -14.24 10.18 1.93
CA SER A 132 -15.06 10.82 0.92
C SER A 132 -16.55 10.96 1.31
N ALA A 133 -16.88 10.82 2.60
CA ALA A 133 -18.25 11.02 3.08
C ALA A 133 -18.71 12.44 2.69
N VAL A 134 -19.92 12.56 2.12
CA VAL A 134 -20.40 13.79 1.47
C VAL A 134 -20.30 15.01 2.41
N GLU A 135 -20.50 14.80 3.70
CA GLU A 135 -20.55 15.85 4.72
C GLU A 135 -19.19 16.15 5.36
N ASN A 136 -18.18 15.29 5.19
CA ASN A 136 -16.89 15.42 5.87
C ASN A 136 -15.73 14.93 4.98
N ARG A 137 -15.47 15.68 3.91
CA ARG A 137 -14.37 15.36 2.99
C ARG A 137 -13.04 15.81 3.56
N SER A 138 -12.22 14.85 3.94
CA SER A 138 -10.85 15.11 4.37
C SER A 138 -9.92 14.02 3.85
N ILE A 139 -8.67 14.39 3.63
CA ILE A 139 -7.59 13.42 3.42
C ILE A 139 -6.61 13.48 4.59
N THR A 140 -6.23 12.31 5.09
CA THR A 140 -5.15 12.15 6.06
C THR A 140 -3.95 11.53 5.37
N LEU A 141 -2.87 12.30 5.24
CA LEU A 141 -1.57 11.82 4.77
C LEU A 141 -0.70 11.45 5.97
N SER A 142 -0.21 10.21 5.96
CA SER A 142 0.77 9.68 6.89
C SER A 142 2.02 9.24 6.14
N ILE A 143 3.20 9.63 6.62
CA ILE A 143 4.49 9.12 6.11
C ILE A 143 5.11 8.27 7.21
N LEU A 144 5.21 6.97 6.93
CA LEU A 144 5.78 5.97 7.80
C LEU A 144 7.24 5.76 7.39
N ARG A 145 8.15 5.71 8.36
CA ARG A 145 9.60 5.62 8.09
C ARG A 145 10.26 4.50 8.86
N GLY A 146 11.32 3.98 8.24
CA GLY A 146 12.24 3.01 8.84
C GLY A 146 11.68 1.58 8.88
N PRO A 147 12.44 0.66 9.49
CA PRO A 147 12.09 -0.77 9.51
C PRO A 147 10.81 -1.08 10.29
N ASP A 148 10.41 -0.22 11.23
CA ASP A 148 9.18 -0.41 11.99
C ASP A 148 8.01 0.39 11.42
N LEU A 149 8.23 1.13 10.32
CA LEU A 149 7.25 1.99 9.66
C LEU A 149 6.55 2.90 10.68
N THR A 150 7.34 3.61 11.48
CA THR A 150 6.80 4.53 12.48
C THR A 150 6.25 5.78 11.79
N VAL A 151 5.10 6.28 12.23
CA VAL A 151 4.53 7.52 11.68
C VAL A 151 5.47 8.68 12.01
N SER A 152 6.04 9.26 10.97
CA SER A 152 7.00 10.37 11.06
C SER A 152 6.34 11.72 10.76
N VAL A 153 5.44 11.73 9.78
CA VAL A 153 4.66 12.90 9.38
C VAL A 153 3.20 12.49 9.34
N GLN A 154 2.34 13.34 9.88
CA GLN A 154 0.90 13.26 9.68
C GLN A 154 0.36 14.65 9.33
N ARG A 155 -0.48 14.71 8.31
CA ARG A 155 -1.16 15.93 7.85
C ARG A 155 -2.60 15.61 7.53
N VAL A 156 -3.51 16.47 7.96
CA VAL A 156 -4.93 16.40 7.62
C VAL A 156 -5.24 17.61 6.75
N PHE A 157 -5.94 17.37 5.64
CA PHE A 157 -6.39 18.41 4.74
C PHE A 157 -7.91 18.37 4.69
N ASP A 158 -8.53 19.31 5.39
CA ASP A 158 -9.98 19.46 5.43
C ASP A 158 -10.52 19.98 4.09
N ASN A 159 -11.79 19.69 3.81
CA ASN A 159 -12.48 20.09 2.59
C ASN A 159 -11.68 19.71 1.33
N THR A 160 -11.03 18.55 1.37
CA THR A 160 -10.16 18.03 0.31
C THR A 160 -10.43 16.54 0.19
N TYR A 161 -10.46 16.03 -1.04
CA TYR A 161 -10.60 14.61 -1.33
C TYR A 161 -9.69 14.23 -2.50
N MET A 162 -9.39 12.95 -2.67
CA MET A 162 -8.69 12.47 -3.86
C MET A 162 -9.71 12.29 -4.99
N GLY A 163 -9.41 12.82 -6.18
CA GLY A 163 -10.38 12.91 -7.28
C GLY A 163 -11.07 11.58 -7.57
N TYR A 164 -12.41 11.56 -7.53
CA TYR A 164 -13.24 10.38 -7.81
C TYR A 164 -13.36 10.09 -9.32
N PHE A 165 -12.86 10.99 -10.19
CA PHE A 165 -13.08 10.88 -11.63
C PHE A 165 -12.26 9.75 -12.25
N ARG A 166 -12.87 8.57 -12.27
CA ARG A 166 -12.63 7.46 -13.20
C ARG A 166 -11.17 7.00 -13.27
N GLN A 167 -10.82 6.23 -12.24
CA GLN A 167 -9.92 5.08 -12.31
C GLN A 167 -8.40 5.37 -12.34
N ARG A 168 -7.80 5.08 -11.18
CA ARG A 168 -6.52 4.36 -10.96
C ARG A 168 -5.20 5.13 -10.83
N ASP A 169 -5.12 6.41 -11.19
CA ASP A 169 -3.81 7.09 -11.21
C ASP A 169 -3.61 8.17 -10.12
N THR A 170 -4.49 8.25 -9.11
CA THR A 170 -4.32 9.19 -7.98
C THR A 170 -3.44 8.62 -6.87
N GLN A 171 -2.45 7.79 -7.18
CA GLN A 171 -1.51 7.33 -6.16
C GLN A 171 -0.54 8.46 -5.82
N PRO A 172 -0.22 8.67 -4.53
CA PRO A 172 0.81 9.62 -4.15
C PRO A 172 2.14 9.23 -4.83
N GLN A 173 2.87 10.21 -5.35
CA GLN A 173 4.12 9.97 -6.07
C GLN A 173 5.28 10.58 -5.32
N TRP A 174 6.26 9.76 -4.97
CA TRP A 174 7.52 10.22 -4.41
C TRP A 174 8.38 10.86 -5.51
N SER A 175 9.09 11.92 -5.16
CA SER A 175 10.21 12.39 -5.98
C SER A 175 11.29 11.30 -6.07
N PRO A 176 12.10 11.24 -7.14
CA PRO A 176 13.15 10.23 -7.29
C PRO A 176 14.18 10.21 -6.16
N ASP A 177 14.38 11.34 -5.49
CA ASP A 177 15.26 11.47 -4.32
C ASP A 177 14.57 11.16 -2.97
N GLY A 178 13.28 10.79 -2.99
CA GLY A 178 12.49 10.46 -1.81
C GLY A 178 12.20 11.62 -0.86
N ARG A 179 12.48 12.87 -1.26
CA ARG A 179 12.31 14.04 -0.38
C ARG A 179 10.91 14.66 -0.43
N PHE A 180 10.24 14.60 -1.57
CA PHE A 180 8.94 15.22 -1.77
C PHE A 180 7.89 14.18 -2.15
N LEU A 181 6.65 14.48 -1.80
CA LEU A 181 5.48 13.70 -2.19
C LEU A 181 4.50 14.59 -2.95
N ALA A 182 4.11 14.17 -4.15
CA ALA A 182 3.09 14.83 -4.95
C ALA A 182 1.76 14.09 -4.84
N LEU A 183 0.66 14.84 -4.66
CA LEU A 183 -0.71 14.32 -4.60
C LEU A 183 -1.62 15.13 -5.52
N SER A 184 -2.40 14.47 -6.38
CA SER A 184 -3.55 15.12 -7.04
C SER A 184 -4.76 15.07 -6.11
N VAL A 185 -5.36 16.22 -5.85
CA VAL A 185 -6.50 16.37 -4.94
C VAL A 185 -7.55 17.30 -5.53
N CYS A 186 -8.77 17.22 -5.01
CA CYS A 186 -9.86 18.12 -5.33
C CYS A 186 -10.30 18.86 -4.06
N PRO A 187 -10.09 20.18 -3.97
CA PRO A 187 -10.74 20.98 -2.95
C PRO A 187 -12.27 20.97 -3.13
N VAL A 188 -13.03 20.92 -2.03
CA VAL A 188 -14.49 21.00 -2.06
C VAL A 188 -14.92 22.34 -2.65
N GLY A 189 -15.83 22.29 -3.62
CA GLY A 189 -16.33 23.48 -4.34
C GLY A 189 -15.41 23.98 -5.45
N ALA A 190 -14.22 23.42 -5.63
CA ALA A 190 -13.38 23.72 -6.78
C ALA A 190 -13.83 22.96 -8.03
N SER A 191 -13.70 23.59 -9.19
CA SER A 191 -13.98 22.96 -10.49
C SER A 191 -12.74 22.31 -11.12
N VAL A 192 -11.59 22.35 -10.44
CA VAL A 192 -10.30 21.88 -10.96
C VAL A 192 -9.54 21.08 -9.90
N GLU A 193 -8.72 20.14 -10.36
CA GLU A 193 -7.76 19.42 -9.52
C GLU A 193 -6.59 20.33 -9.13
N ALA A 194 -6.07 20.12 -7.92
CA ALA A 194 -4.89 20.78 -7.39
C ALA A 194 -3.78 19.75 -7.16
N LEU A 195 -2.54 20.18 -7.37
CA LEU A 195 -1.35 19.40 -7.03
C LEU A 195 -0.81 19.86 -5.67
N LEU A 196 -0.88 18.99 -4.67
CA LEU A 196 -0.19 19.21 -3.39
C LEU A 196 1.21 18.62 -3.46
N VAL A 197 2.21 19.41 -3.08
CA VAL A 197 3.58 18.92 -2.88
C VAL A 197 3.90 19.03 -1.40
N VAL A 198 4.14 17.88 -0.78
CA VAL A 198 4.43 17.75 0.65
C VAL A 198 5.90 17.44 0.81
N ASP A 199 6.57 18.19 1.69
CA ASP A 199 7.90 17.81 2.14
C ASP A 199 7.79 16.52 2.98
N GLY A 200 8.39 15.45 2.45
CA GLY A 200 8.38 14.16 3.10
C GLY A 200 9.33 14.13 4.29
N CYS A 201 10.33 15.00 4.34
CA CYS A 201 11.28 15.07 5.43
C CYS A 201 10.60 15.59 6.70
N VAL A 202 10.77 14.86 7.79
CA VAL A 202 10.69 15.49 9.11
C VAL A 202 11.95 16.34 9.21
N HIS A 203 11.86 17.63 8.93
CA HIS A 203 12.74 18.54 9.63
C HIS A 203 12.41 18.33 11.10
N GLN A 204 13.23 17.51 11.79
CA GLN A 204 13.29 17.57 13.24
C GLN A 204 13.64 19.03 13.48
N SER A 205 12.62 19.84 13.78
CA SER A 205 12.82 21.19 14.23
C SER A 205 13.66 20.99 15.47
N GLY A 206 14.96 21.22 15.31
CA GLY A 206 15.92 21.06 16.37
C GLY A 206 15.53 22.08 17.42
N VAL A 207 14.69 21.64 18.36
CA VAL A 207 14.61 22.22 19.68
C VAL A 207 16.02 22.01 20.21
N ARG A 208 16.89 22.99 19.95
CA ARG A 208 18.18 23.07 20.61
C ARG A 208 17.85 23.00 22.09
N PRO A 209 18.31 21.99 22.84
CA PRO A 209 18.19 22.05 24.28
C PRO A 209 18.88 23.35 24.70
N GLY A 210 18.13 24.24 25.35
CA GLY A 210 18.67 25.50 25.86
C GLY A 210 19.90 25.19 26.70
N ARG A 211 20.99 25.90 26.43
CA ARG A 211 22.18 25.92 27.28
C ARG A 211 21.84 26.51 28.64
#